data_AF-A0A3M2EET9-F1
#
_entry.id   AF-A0A3M2EET9-F1
#
_cell.length_a   1.000
_cell.length_b   1.000
_cell.length_c   1.000
_cell.angle_alpha   90.00
_cell.angle_beta   90.00
_cell.angle_gamma   90.00
#
_symmetry.space_group_name_H-M   'P 1'
#
loop_
_entity.id
_entity.type
_entity.pdbx_description
1 polymer ?
#
loop_
_entity_poly.entity_id
_entity_poly.type
_entity_poly.pdbx_seq_one_letter_code
_entity_poly.pdbx_strand_id
1 'polypeptide(L)'
;VSLIDLMPTILDLAGIGAAGLAAPVEGQSLGPFLARGIGAHGPVLAEHLDGGTAAARVMLREGALKLVLSRAYPPMLHDLAADPQEQEDLAADPDWAGTLARMTAKAETLWDLDALDQARRASQRARRLVDAALRSGRRRSWDHLPGPLAQNTGYVRCADRFPEVERRAYLPVSPPASAPGR
;
A
#
# COMPACT_ATOMS: atom_id res chain seq x y z
N VAL A 1 -4.51 -9.17 -5.63
CA VAL A 1 -4.16 -7.74 -5.70
C VAL A 1 -3.74 -7.25 -4.33
N SER A 2 -2.81 -6.30 -4.29
CA SER A 2 -2.18 -5.72 -3.11
C SER A 2 -2.05 -4.19 -3.25
N LEU A 3 -1.78 -3.50 -2.15
CA LEU A 3 -1.55 -2.06 -2.15
C LEU A 3 -0.34 -1.67 -3.02
N ILE A 4 0.69 -2.51 -3.06
CA ILE A 4 1.91 -2.27 -3.83
C ILE A 4 1.67 -2.23 -5.35
N ASP A 5 0.53 -2.74 -5.81
CA ASP A 5 0.14 -2.73 -7.23
C ASP A 5 -0.41 -1.38 -7.68
N LEU A 6 -0.80 -0.49 -6.76
CA LEU A 6 -1.39 0.79 -7.11
C LEU A 6 -0.44 1.69 -7.90
N MET A 7 0.80 1.84 -7.42
CA MET A 7 1.79 2.67 -8.09
C MET A 7 2.08 2.22 -9.54
N PRO A 8 2.44 0.95 -9.81
CA PRO A 8 2.66 0.51 -11.20
C PRO A 8 1.38 0.59 -12.05
N THR A 9 0.19 0.40 -11.46
CA THR A 9 -1.07 0.58 -12.18
C THR A 9 -1.31 2.04 -12.60
N ILE A 10 -1.04 3.01 -11.71
CA ILE A 10 -1.19 4.44 -12.02
C ILE A 10 -0.20 4.86 -13.11
N LEU A 11 1.04 4.36 -13.07
CA LEU A 11 2.05 4.63 -14.09
C LEU A 11 1.63 4.09 -15.46
N ASP A 12 1.13 2.85 -15.50
CA ASP A 12 0.62 2.23 -16.72
C ASP A 12 -0.56 3.01 -17.31
N LEU A 13 -1.54 3.39 -16.48
CA LEU A 13 -2.68 4.22 -16.90
C LEU A 13 -2.26 5.61 -17.41
N ALA A 14 -1.17 6.16 -16.88
CA ALA A 14 -0.61 7.44 -17.33
C ALA A 14 0.29 7.30 -18.57
N GLY A 15 0.53 6.09 -19.07
CA GLY A 15 1.48 5.83 -20.17
C GLY A 15 2.94 6.10 -19.80
N ILE A 16 3.28 6.04 -18.51
CA ILE A 16 4.61 6.32 -17.98
C ILE A 16 5.36 5.00 -17.77
N GLY A 17 6.50 4.85 -18.46
CA GLY A 17 7.38 3.70 -18.26
C GLY A 17 8.16 3.74 -16.94
N ALA A 18 8.56 2.58 -16.42
CA ALA A 18 9.28 2.45 -15.15
C ALA A 18 10.74 2.98 -15.17
N ALA A 19 11.27 3.37 -16.33
CA ALA A 19 12.67 3.79 -16.49
C ALA A 19 13.06 5.05 -15.69
N GLY A 20 12.08 5.84 -15.21
CA GLY A 20 12.31 7.05 -14.43
C GLY A 20 12.21 6.88 -12.91
N LEU A 21 11.98 5.67 -12.40
CA LEU A 21 11.75 5.45 -10.98
C LEU A 21 13.06 5.39 -10.20
N ALA A 22 13.13 6.14 -9.10
CA ALA A 22 14.31 6.21 -8.23
C ALA A 22 14.53 4.93 -7.40
N ALA A 23 13.51 4.08 -7.30
CA ALA A 23 13.54 2.84 -6.56
C ALA A 23 12.80 1.76 -7.34
N PRO A 24 13.17 0.47 -7.15
CA PRO A 24 12.43 -0.64 -7.75
C PRO A 24 10.99 -0.69 -7.25
N VAL A 25 10.11 -1.23 -8.09
CA VAL A 25 8.71 -1.48 -7.78
C VAL A 25 8.50 -2.97 -7.62
N GLU A 26 7.94 -3.38 -6.50
CA GLU A 26 7.70 -4.79 -6.20
C GLU A 26 6.33 -5.27 -6.69
N GLY A 27 5.35 -4.37 -6.78
CA GLY A 27 4.01 -4.67 -7.29
C GLY A 27 3.94 -4.77 -8.82
N GLN A 28 2.76 -5.10 -9.33
CA GLN A 28 2.51 -5.28 -10.76
C GLN A 28 1.31 -4.43 -11.22
N SER A 29 1.33 -3.93 -12.46
CA SER A 29 0.17 -3.19 -12.99
C SER A 29 -1.05 -4.12 -13.09
N LEU A 30 -2.19 -3.63 -12.63
CA LEU A 30 -3.49 -4.30 -12.76
C LEU A 30 -4.16 -4.02 -14.11
N GLY A 31 -3.58 -3.17 -14.97
CA GLY A 31 -4.11 -2.84 -16.30
C GLY A 31 -4.48 -4.08 -17.15
N PRO A 32 -3.56 -5.06 -17.31
CA PRO A 32 -3.87 -6.31 -18.02
C PRO A 32 -5.04 -7.10 -17.40
N PHE A 33 -5.12 -7.13 -16.06
CA PHE A 33 -6.19 -7.82 -15.34
C PHE A 33 -7.56 -7.16 -15.60
N LEU A 34 -7.61 -5.83 -15.55
CA LEU A 34 -8.82 -5.04 -15.82
C LEU A 34 -9.28 -5.17 -17.28
N ALA A 35 -8.35 -5.17 -18.23
CA ALA A 35 -8.67 -5.19 -19.66
C ALA A 35 -9.09 -6.55 -20.19
N ARG A 36 -8.51 -7.65 -19.66
CA ARG A 36 -8.66 -8.99 -20.23
C ARG A 36 -9.41 -9.97 -19.35
N GLY A 37 -9.67 -9.64 -18.07
CA GLY A 37 -10.30 -10.55 -17.12
C GLY A 37 -9.52 -11.85 -16.87
N ILE A 38 -8.27 -11.92 -17.33
CA ILE A 38 -7.39 -13.09 -17.26
C ILE A 38 -6.14 -12.68 -16.50
N GLY A 39 -5.82 -13.42 -15.44
CA GLY A 39 -4.55 -13.32 -14.74
C GLY A 39 -4.66 -13.79 -13.30
N ALA A 40 -4.03 -14.91 -12.98
CA ALA A 40 -3.73 -15.21 -11.60
C ALA A 40 -2.74 -14.14 -11.11
N HIS A 41 -3.19 -13.29 -10.18
CA HIS A 41 -2.28 -12.42 -9.45
C HIS A 41 -1.32 -13.30 -8.62
N GLY A 42 -0.06 -12.90 -8.54
CA GLY A 42 0.91 -13.57 -7.66
C GLY A 42 0.46 -13.58 -6.19
N PRO A 43 1.22 -14.24 -5.30
CA PRO A 43 0.90 -14.19 -3.87
C PRO A 43 0.86 -12.74 -3.37
N VAL A 44 -0.09 -12.45 -2.48
CA VAL A 44 -0.16 -11.16 -1.79
C VAL A 44 0.64 -11.27 -0.50
N LEU A 45 1.55 -10.32 -0.32
CA LEU A 45 2.49 -10.27 0.79
C LEU A 45 2.07 -9.15 1.75
N ALA A 46 2.19 -9.38 3.05
CA ALA A 46 2.11 -8.31 4.04
C ALA A 46 3.08 -8.55 5.19
N GLU A 47 3.61 -7.45 5.74
CA GLU A 47 4.53 -7.46 6.85
C GLU A 47 4.00 -6.59 7.98
N HIS A 48 4.19 -7.06 9.21
CA HIS A 48 3.83 -6.36 10.42
C HIS A 48 5.06 -6.33 11.34
N LEU A 49 5.74 -5.18 11.34
CA LEU A 49 7.04 -4.95 12.00
C LEU A 49 7.00 -3.82 13.03
N ASP A 50 5.81 -3.42 13.47
CA ASP A 50 5.61 -2.28 14.38
C ASP A 50 5.64 -2.69 15.87
N GLY A 51 5.05 -1.84 16.72
CA GLY A 51 4.85 -2.11 18.14
C GLY A 51 3.50 -2.81 18.35
N GLY A 52 3.54 -4.02 18.91
CA GLY A 52 2.35 -4.87 19.08
C GLY A 52 2.68 -6.35 18.91
N THR A 53 3.85 -6.66 18.36
CA THR A 53 4.38 -8.01 18.19
C THR A 53 5.76 -8.15 18.84
N ALA A 54 6.02 -9.33 19.43
CA ALA A 54 7.31 -9.62 20.05
C ALA A 54 8.45 -9.85 19.03
N ALA A 55 8.09 -10.31 17.83
CA ALA A 55 8.97 -10.54 16.69
C ALA A 55 8.26 -10.15 15.39
N ALA A 56 9.02 -10.06 14.30
CA ALA A 56 8.47 -9.86 12.96
C ALA A 56 7.34 -10.85 12.66
N ARG A 57 6.23 -10.34 12.10
CA ARG A 57 5.11 -11.15 11.64
C ARG A 57 4.86 -10.87 10.17
N VAL A 58 4.73 -11.92 9.38
CA VAL A 58 4.49 -11.84 7.93
C VAL A 58 3.24 -12.63 7.57
N MET A 59 2.61 -12.24 6.46
CA MET A 59 1.43 -12.88 5.93
C MET A 59 1.61 -13.13 4.44
N LEU A 60 1.33 -14.36 4.03
CA LEU A 60 1.34 -14.81 2.64
C LEU A 60 -0.06 -15.28 2.27
N ARG A 61 -0.67 -14.62 1.28
CA ARG A 61 -1.95 -15.06 0.72
C ARG A 61 -1.75 -15.55 -0.71
N GLU A 62 -2.20 -16.78 -0.98
CA GLU A 62 -2.18 -17.40 -2.29
C GLU A 62 -3.57 -17.94 -2.60
N GLY A 63 -4.28 -17.27 -3.52
CA GLY A 63 -5.69 -17.58 -3.78
C GLY A 63 -6.56 -17.40 -2.53
N ALA A 64 -7.22 -18.49 -2.13
CA ALA A 64 -8.06 -18.54 -0.93
C ALA A 64 -7.24 -18.77 0.35
N LEU A 65 -6.02 -19.30 0.25
CA LEU A 65 -5.23 -19.67 1.42
C LEU A 65 -4.47 -18.47 1.96
N LYS A 66 -4.49 -18.31 3.28
CA LYS A 66 -3.76 -17.29 4.01
C LYS A 66 -2.93 -17.94 5.11
N LEU A 67 -1.63 -17.69 5.07
CA LEU A 67 -0.66 -18.11 6.09
C LEU A 67 -0.17 -16.87 6.84
N VAL A 68 -0.10 -16.96 8.18
CA VAL A 68 0.57 -15.98 9.02
C VAL A 68 1.72 -16.67 9.77
N LEU A 69 2.92 -16.09 9.67
CA LEU A 69 4.12 -16.60 10.33
C LEU A 69 4.77 -15.56 11.23
N SER A 70 5.32 -16.02 12.35
CA SER A 70 6.22 -15.25 13.20
C SER A 70 7.09 -16.20 14.01
N ARG A 71 8.32 -15.81 14.35
CA ARG A 71 9.17 -16.61 15.25
C ARG A 71 8.68 -16.61 16.70
N ALA A 72 7.82 -15.67 17.08
CA ALA A 72 7.32 -15.55 18.45
C ALA A 72 5.94 -16.19 18.70
N TYR A 73 5.25 -16.63 17.65
CA TYR A 73 3.87 -17.13 17.75
C TYR A 73 3.70 -18.38 16.88
N PRO A 74 2.77 -19.28 17.21
CA PRO A 74 2.42 -20.40 16.32
C PRO A 74 2.03 -19.92 14.92
N PRO A 75 2.32 -20.70 13.86
CA PRO A 75 1.80 -20.41 12.54
C PRO A 75 0.27 -20.52 12.55
N MET A 76 -0.40 -19.69 11.74
CA MET A 76 -1.85 -19.76 11.53
C MET A 76 -2.13 -19.95 10.05
N LEU A 77 -3.03 -20.86 9.70
CA LEU A 77 -3.43 -21.16 8.33
C LEU A 77 -4.96 -21.11 8.20
N HIS A 78 -5.45 -20.32 7.25
CA HIS A 78 -6.88 -20.17 7.00
C HIS A 78 -7.21 -20.37 5.51
N ASP A 79 -8.34 -21.03 5.25
CA ASP A 79 -8.97 -21.08 3.93
C ASP A 79 -10.11 -20.05 3.87
N LEU A 80 -9.85 -18.92 3.21
CA LEU A 80 -10.79 -17.80 3.12
C LEU A 80 -11.99 -18.09 2.20
N ALA A 81 -11.96 -19.17 1.40
CA ALA A 81 -13.12 -19.56 0.60
C ALA A 81 -14.16 -20.30 1.44
N ALA A 82 -13.69 -21.18 2.33
CA ALA A 82 -14.55 -21.94 3.26
C ALA A 82 -14.90 -21.12 4.52
N ASP A 83 -13.93 -20.36 5.04
CA ASP A 83 -14.08 -19.54 6.24
C ASP A 83 -13.58 -18.09 6.00
N PRO A 84 -14.44 -17.22 5.46
CA PRO A 84 -14.10 -15.82 5.24
C PRO A 84 -13.84 -15.01 6.52
N GLN A 85 -14.21 -15.54 7.69
CA GLN A 85 -14.09 -14.87 8.98
C GLN A 85 -12.86 -15.32 9.78
N GLU A 86 -12.09 -16.29 9.27
CA GLU A 86 -10.85 -16.77 9.90
C GLU A 86 -11.06 -17.25 11.34
N GLN A 87 -12.20 -17.89 11.60
CA GLN A 87 -12.56 -18.48 12.89
C GLN A 87 -11.89 -19.83 13.12
N GLU A 88 -11.63 -20.60 12.06
CA GLU A 88 -10.98 -21.90 12.14
C GLU A 88 -9.52 -21.81 11.69
N ASP A 89 -8.59 -22.14 12.60
CA ASP A 89 -7.16 -22.27 12.30
C ASP A 89 -6.83 -23.71 11.91
N LEU A 90 -6.44 -23.89 10.65
CA LEU A 90 -6.12 -25.18 10.04
C LEU A 90 -4.67 -25.59 10.30
N ALA A 91 -3.85 -24.76 10.97
CA ALA A 91 -2.43 -25.05 11.17
C ALA A 91 -2.18 -26.30 12.04
N ALA A 92 -3.12 -26.64 12.93
CA ALA A 92 -3.04 -27.83 13.78
C ALA A 92 -3.69 -29.08 13.16
N ASP A 93 -4.36 -28.94 12.01
CA ASP A 93 -5.06 -30.05 11.34
C ASP A 93 -4.05 -30.91 10.53
N PRO A 94 -3.91 -32.22 10.82
CA PRO A 94 -3.03 -33.12 10.08
C PRO A 94 -3.31 -33.17 8.57
N ASP A 95 -4.56 -33.00 8.15
CA ASP A 95 -4.94 -33.04 6.73
C ASP A 95 -4.37 -31.83 5.97
N TRP A 96 -4.10 -30.72 6.67
CA TRP A 96 -3.54 -29.49 6.13
C TRP A 96 -2.01 -29.37 6.31
N ALA A 97 -1.36 -30.33 6.97
CA ALA A 97 0.07 -30.28 7.29
C ALA A 97 0.95 -30.11 6.03
N GLY A 98 0.59 -30.77 4.92
CA GLY A 98 1.31 -30.62 3.65
C GLY A 98 1.20 -29.21 3.06
N THR A 99 0.01 -28.61 3.13
CA THR A 99 -0.24 -27.23 2.67
C THR A 99 0.50 -26.23 3.54
N LEU A 100 0.44 -26.39 4.87
CA LEU A 100 1.17 -25.57 5.82
C LEU A 100 2.68 -25.59 5.55
N ALA A 101 3.26 -26.78 5.37
CA ALA A 101 4.69 -26.92 5.09
C ALA A 101 5.09 -26.24 3.76
N ARG A 102 4.29 -26.43 2.70
CA ARG A 102 4.53 -25.80 1.40
C ARG A 102 4.49 -24.26 1.47
N MET A 103 3.46 -23.70 2.11
CA MET A 103 3.34 -22.25 2.23
C MET A 103 4.40 -21.68 3.18
N THR A 104 4.78 -22.41 4.23
CA THR A 104 5.85 -22.00 5.15
C THR A 104 7.19 -21.95 4.43
N ALA A 105 7.55 -22.99 3.68
CA ALA A 105 8.77 -22.98 2.88
C ALA A 105 8.79 -21.81 1.88
N LYS A 106 7.65 -21.53 1.22
CA LYS A 106 7.54 -20.38 0.33
C LYS A 106 7.73 -19.05 1.06
N ALA A 107 7.14 -18.88 2.23
CA ALA A 107 7.33 -17.69 3.05
C ALA A 107 8.79 -17.53 3.48
N GLU A 108 9.46 -18.59 3.91
CA GLU A 108 10.88 -18.55 4.31
C GLU A 108 11.83 -18.30 3.13
N THR A 109 11.42 -18.55 1.87
CA THR A 109 12.18 -18.10 0.68
C THR A 109 12.04 -16.61 0.41
N LEU A 110 10.91 -16.00 0.79
CA LEU A 110 10.63 -14.59 0.58
C LEU A 110 11.20 -13.73 1.72
N TRP A 111 11.18 -14.26 2.95
CA TRP A 111 11.55 -13.52 4.14
C TRP A 111 12.59 -14.27 4.98
N ASP A 112 13.69 -13.59 5.26
CA ASP A 112 14.53 -13.90 6.40
C ASP A 112 13.97 -13.19 7.65
N LEU A 113 13.17 -13.92 8.43
CA LEU A 113 12.50 -13.37 9.61
C LEU A 113 13.48 -12.89 10.69
N ASP A 114 14.66 -13.50 10.77
CA ASP A 114 15.67 -13.14 11.76
C ASP A 114 16.39 -11.86 11.33
N ALA A 115 16.75 -11.74 10.05
CA ALA A 115 17.29 -10.50 9.49
C ALA A 115 16.28 -9.33 9.60
N LEU A 116 14.99 -9.59 9.35
CA LEU A 116 13.94 -8.58 9.52
C LEU A 116 13.84 -8.10 10.97
N ASP A 117 13.87 -9.00 11.95
CA ASP A 117 13.82 -8.60 13.37
C ASP A 117 15.08 -7.81 13.78
N GLN A 118 16.25 -8.18 13.27
CA GLN A 118 17.49 -7.43 13.50
C GLN A 118 17.41 -6.01 12.92
N ALA A 119 16.97 -5.87 11.66
CA ALA A 119 16.80 -4.58 10.98
C ALA A 119 15.78 -3.70 11.71
N ARG A 120 14.65 -4.28 12.12
CA ARG A 120 13.61 -3.63 12.93
C ARG A 120 14.19 -3.07 14.23
N ARG A 121 14.92 -3.88 15.00
CA ARG A 121 15.55 -3.45 16.26
C ARG A 121 16.61 -2.37 16.04
N ALA A 122 17.39 -2.46 14.98
CA ALA A 122 18.38 -1.44 14.62
C ALA A 122 17.69 -0.10 14.33
N SER A 123 16.65 -0.09 13.50
CA SER A 123 15.83 1.09 13.21
C SER A 123 15.19 1.70 14.46
N GLN A 124 14.67 0.87 15.36
CA GLN A 124 14.10 1.33 16.63
C GLN A 124 15.14 2.00 17.53
N ARG A 125 16.33 1.39 17.69
CA ARG A 125 17.42 1.99 18.49
C ARG A 125 17.87 3.33 17.93
N ALA A 126 18.07 3.40 16.61
CA ALA A 126 18.47 4.63 15.93
C ALA A 126 17.43 5.75 16.12
N ARG A 127 16.14 5.43 15.91
CA ARG A 127 15.06 6.42 16.08
C ARG A 127 14.92 6.89 17.52
N ARG A 128 15.07 6.01 18.53
CA ARG A 128 15.03 6.42 19.95
C ARG A 128 16.14 7.41 20.30
N LEU A 129 17.36 7.20 19.77
CA LEU A 129 18.47 8.12 19.97
C LEU A 129 18.18 9.50 19.35
N VAL A 130 17.77 9.53 18.08
CA VAL A 130 17.46 10.77 17.36
C VAL A 130 16.29 11.51 18.02
N ASP A 131 15.23 10.79 18.38
CA ASP A 131 14.04 11.35 19.02
C ASP A 131 14.34 11.91 20.43
N ALA A 132 15.24 11.29 21.20
CA ALA A 132 15.72 11.85 22.47
C ALA A 132 16.46 13.19 22.26
N ALA A 133 17.30 13.27 21.22
CA ALA A 133 18.00 14.50 20.87
C ALA A 133 17.04 15.60 20.38
N LEU A 134 16.08 15.27 19.51
CA LEU A 134 15.10 16.21 18.95
C LEU A 134 14.11 16.75 19.99
N ARG A 135 13.92 16.06 21.11
CA ARG A 135 13.09 16.52 22.24
C ARG A 135 13.81 17.52 23.15
N SER A 136 15.11 17.71 23.00
CA SER A 136 15.90 18.65 23.79
C SER A 136 16.01 20.01 23.07
N GLY A 137 15.78 21.11 23.79
CA GLY A 137 15.85 22.46 23.23
C GLY A 137 14.60 22.86 22.42
N ARG A 138 14.78 23.54 21.28
CA ARG A 138 13.67 24.09 20.49
C ARG A 138 13.10 23.03 19.55
N ARG A 139 11.86 22.60 19.82
CA ARG A 139 11.10 21.69 18.95
C ARG A 139 10.88 22.29 17.56
N ARG A 140 11.20 21.53 16.52
CA ARG A 140 10.82 21.82 15.13
C ARG A 140 9.72 20.86 14.70
N SER A 141 8.55 21.37 14.31
CA SER A 141 7.49 20.51 13.78
C SER A 141 7.80 20.06 12.35
N TRP A 142 7.39 18.84 12.01
CA TRP A 142 7.40 18.26 10.66
C TRP A 142 5.99 18.17 10.06
N ASP A 143 4.98 18.71 10.75
CA ASP A 143 3.61 18.70 10.26
C ASP A 143 3.53 19.48 8.93
N HIS A 144 2.90 18.86 7.92
CA HIS A 144 2.57 19.56 6.68
C HIS A 144 1.37 20.48 6.94
N LEU A 145 1.60 21.79 6.89
CA LEU A 145 0.55 22.79 6.97
C LEU A 145 0.24 23.28 5.54
N PRO A 146 -0.84 22.81 4.90
CA PRO A 146 -1.18 23.24 3.56
C PRO A 146 -1.54 24.72 3.58
N GLY A 147 -1.01 25.45 2.62
CA GLY A 147 -1.28 26.87 2.43
C GLY A 147 -1.41 27.19 0.94
N PRO A 148 -1.95 28.37 0.59
CA PRO A 148 -2.00 28.77 -0.80
C PRO A 148 -0.59 28.89 -1.37
N LEU A 149 -0.37 28.39 -2.59
CA LEU A 149 0.94 28.41 -3.27
C LEU A 149 1.50 29.83 -3.42
N ALA A 150 0.60 30.82 -3.47
CA ALA A 150 0.94 32.23 -3.46
C ALA A 150 -0.05 32.99 -2.57
N GLN A 151 0.43 34.00 -1.86
CA GLN A 151 -0.42 34.83 -1.03
C GLN A 151 -1.41 35.62 -1.90
N ASN A 152 -2.60 35.87 -1.37
CA ASN A 152 -3.64 36.68 -2.02
C ASN A 152 -4.16 36.17 -3.38
N THR A 153 -3.95 34.91 -3.76
CA THR A 153 -4.45 34.39 -5.05
C THR A 153 -5.84 33.76 -5.01
N GLY A 154 -6.44 33.57 -3.83
CA GLY A 154 -7.80 33.03 -3.73
C GLY A 154 -8.86 34.09 -4.08
N TYR A 155 -9.89 33.72 -4.84
CA TYR A 155 -11.03 34.60 -5.18
C TYR A 155 -10.65 35.91 -5.91
N VAL A 156 -11.63 36.80 -6.11
CA VAL A 156 -11.45 38.09 -6.78
C VAL A 156 -10.65 39.06 -5.89
N ARG A 157 -9.64 39.70 -6.46
CA ARG A 157 -8.81 40.74 -5.82
C ARG A 157 -8.97 42.10 -6.49
N CYS A 158 -8.48 43.13 -5.81
CA CYS A 158 -8.56 44.52 -6.28
C CYS A 158 -7.89 44.73 -7.67
N ALA A 159 -6.86 43.97 -7.98
CA ALA A 159 -6.15 44.05 -9.27
C ALA A 159 -6.77 43.18 -10.38
N ASP A 160 -7.81 42.40 -10.08
CA ASP A 160 -8.45 41.52 -11.07
C ASP A 160 -9.45 42.28 -11.94
N ARG A 161 -9.57 41.86 -13.20
CA ARG A 161 -10.45 42.50 -14.19
C ARG A 161 -11.73 41.68 -14.39
N PHE A 162 -12.87 42.35 -14.25
CA PHE A 162 -14.17 41.79 -14.64
C PHE A 162 -14.35 41.86 -16.18
N PRO A 163 -14.89 40.81 -16.86
CA PRO A 163 -15.37 39.52 -16.34
C PRO A 163 -14.31 38.40 -16.38
N GLU A 164 -13.07 38.69 -16.75
CA GLU A 164 -12.00 37.69 -16.93
C GLU A 164 -11.77 36.87 -15.66
N VAL A 165 -11.81 37.52 -14.49
CA VAL A 165 -11.63 36.86 -13.19
C VAL A 165 -12.72 35.85 -12.87
N GLU A 166 -13.98 36.11 -13.24
CA GLU A 166 -15.08 35.18 -13.00
C GLU A 166 -15.02 34.00 -13.98
N ARG A 167 -14.68 34.26 -15.24
CA ARG A 167 -14.56 33.23 -16.27
C ARG A 167 -13.50 32.17 -15.95
N ARG A 168 -12.47 32.49 -15.16
CA ARG A 168 -11.47 31.52 -14.68
C ARG A 168 -12.08 30.40 -13.84
N ALA A 169 -13.17 30.68 -13.13
CA ALA A 169 -13.85 29.72 -12.26
C ALA A 169 -14.96 28.94 -12.98
N TYR A 170 -15.33 29.33 -14.20
CA TYR A 170 -16.38 28.66 -14.95
C TYR A 170 -15.81 27.39 -15.60
N LEU A 171 -16.41 26.25 -15.28
CA LEU A 171 -16.17 25.03 -16.02
C LEU A 171 -16.86 25.14 -17.39
N PRO A 172 -16.18 24.77 -18.49
CA PRO A 172 -16.81 24.76 -19.80
C PRO A 172 -17.99 23.77 -19.80
N VAL A 173 -19.19 24.27 -20.08
CA VAL A 173 -20.37 23.42 -20.24
C VAL A 173 -20.36 22.92 -21.69
N SER A 174 -20.16 21.62 -21.89
CA SER A 174 -20.43 21.04 -23.22
C SER A 174 -21.95 21.03 -23.45
N PRO A 175 -22.45 21.47 -24.62
CA PRO A 175 -23.86 21.33 -24.93
C PRO A 175 -24.25 19.83 -24.89
N PRO A 176 -25.49 19.50 -24.48
CA PRO A 176 -25.94 18.11 -24.45
C PRO A 176 -25.78 17.51 -25.86
N ALA A 177 -25.26 16.27 -25.93
CA ALA A 177 -25.14 15.55 -27.18
C ALA A 177 -26.50 15.54 -27.88
N SER A 178 -26.56 16.09 -29.10
CA SER A 178 -27.77 16.10 -29.91
C SER A 178 -28.29 14.67 -30.04
N ALA A 179 -29.52 14.43 -29.56
CA ALA A 179 -30.16 13.13 -29.67
C ALA A 179 -30.16 12.67 -31.14
N PRO A 180 -29.90 11.39 -31.43
CA PRO A 180 -29.96 10.90 -32.80
C PRO A 180 -31.37 11.15 -33.35
N GLY A 181 -31.43 11.90 -34.46
CA GLY A 181 -32.68 12.28 -35.11
C GLY A 181 -33.55 11.07 -35.39
N ARG A 182 -34.85 11.20 -35.08
CA ARG A 182 -35.89 10.26 -35.49
C ARG A 182 -36.17 10.37 -36.98
#